data_AF-P95880-F1
#
_entry.id   AF-P95880-F1
#
_cell.length_a   1.000
_cell.length_b   1.000
_cell.length_c   1.000
_cell.angle_alpha   90.00
_cell.angle_beta   90.00
_cell.angle_gamma   90.00
#
_symmetry.space_group_name_H-M   'P 1'
#
loop_
_entity.id
_entity.type
_entity.pdbx_description
1 polymer ?
#
loop_
_entity_poly.entity_id
_entity_poly.type
_entity_poly.pdbx_seq_one_letter_code
_entity_poly.pdbx_strand_id
1 'polypeptide(L)'
;MILNDMNFTTYRKLLTTAKDYLKASELSFEHNLYEASALNSEISAQLSLIFKLGIEPPRTHGIRELLSLIYAKLGDKRISDFTKENREKLIILENVRGKSQYGLPPVSRDEAEIALSTAQEILKLVESLWNL
;
A
#
# COMPACT_ATOMS: atom_id res chain seq x y z
N MET A 1 -25.71 5.64 14.10
CA MET A 1 -25.05 4.36 13.75
C MET A 1 -23.64 4.46 14.28
N ILE A 2 -23.37 3.81 15.42
CA ILE A 2 -22.10 3.92 16.14
C ILE A 2 -21.12 2.99 15.41
N LEU A 3 -20.22 3.56 14.61
CA LEU A 3 -19.11 2.82 14.03
C LEU A 3 -18.03 2.69 15.10
N ASN A 4 -17.55 1.46 15.32
CA ASN A 4 -16.46 1.17 16.26
C ASN A 4 -15.18 1.87 15.75
N ASP A 5 -14.90 3.06 16.26
CA ASP A 5 -13.63 3.75 16.03
C ASP A 5 -12.50 2.91 16.65
N MET A 6 -11.66 2.31 15.81
CA MET A 6 -10.39 1.72 16.25
C MET A 6 -9.57 2.80 16.99
N ASN A 7 -8.85 2.44 18.05
CA ASN A 7 -8.09 3.39 18.87
C ASN A 7 -6.95 4.06 18.06
N PHE A 8 -6.72 5.37 18.27
CA PHE A 8 -5.61 6.15 17.71
C PHE A 8 -4.24 5.48 17.84
N THR A 9 -4.00 4.76 18.94
CA THR A 9 -2.78 3.97 19.15
C THR A 9 -2.63 2.85 18.12
N THR A 10 -3.73 2.18 17.77
CA THR A 10 -3.76 1.12 16.76
C THR A 10 -3.43 1.67 15.38
N TYR A 11 -3.96 2.85 15.04
CA TYR A 11 -3.66 3.53 13.79
C TYR A 11 -2.17 3.88 13.67
N ARG A 12 -1.58 4.53 14.67
CA ARG A 12 -0.14 4.83 14.62
C ARG A 12 0.72 3.58 14.48
N LYS A 13 0.33 2.49 15.13
CA LYS A 13 1.01 1.20 14.97
C LYS A 13 0.97 0.70 13.53
N LEU A 14 -0.18 0.79 12.85
CA LEU A 14 -0.29 0.39 11.44
C LEU A 14 0.63 1.21 10.53
N LEU A 15 0.73 2.52 10.74
CA LEU A 15 1.63 3.37 9.95
C LEU A 15 3.11 3.03 10.23
N THR A 16 3.50 2.83 11.49
CA THR A 16 4.86 2.37 11.82
C THR A 16 5.15 1.03 11.15
N THR A 17 4.24 0.06 11.26
CA THR A 17 4.41 -1.24 10.63
C THR A 17 4.47 -1.13 9.10
N ALA A 18 3.68 -0.25 8.47
CA ALA A 18 3.77 0.01 7.04
C ALA A 18 5.18 0.50 6.64
N LYS A 19 5.78 1.39 7.45
CA LYS A 19 7.15 1.88 7.25
C LYS A 19 8.19 0.77 7.43
N ASP A 20 8.01 -0.12 8.41
CA ASP A 20 8.89 -1.27 8.61
C ASP A 20 8.87 -2.22 7.41
N TYR A 21 7.68 -2.50 6.85
CA TYR A 21 7.55 -3.29 5.63
C TYR A 21 8.18 -2.60 4.43
N LEU A 22 8.04 -1.28 4.29
CA LEU A 22 8.71 -0.55 3.23
C LEU A 22 10.23 -0.67 3.35
N LYS A 23 10.76 -0.56 4.58
CA LYS A 23 12.19 -0.72 4.82
C LYS A 23 12.69 -2.14 4.50
N ALA A 24 11.91 -3.15 4.86
CA ALA A 24 12.20 -4.54 4.49
C ALA A 24 12.16 -4.74 2.96
N SER A 25 11.25 -4.05 2.28
CA SER A 25 11.15 -4.08 0.82
C SER A 25 12.40 -3.52 0.13
N GLU A 26 12.91 -2.36 0.61
CA GLU A 26 14.16 -1.75 0.14
C GLU A 26 15.35 -2.68 0.31
N LEU A 27 15.55 -3.21 1.52
CA LEU A 27 16.67 -4.11 1.82
C LEU A 27 16.61 -5.40 0.98
N SER A 28 15.40 -5.93 0.78
CA SER A 28 15.20 -7.12 -0.05
C SER A 28 15.57 -6.84 -1.51
N PHE A 29 15.17 -5.67 -2.04
CA PHE A 29 15.50 -5.27 -3.41
C PHE A 29 17.01 -5.15 -3.62
N GLU A 30 17.71 -4.50 -2.68
CA GLU A 30 19.18 -4.33 -2.70
C GLU A 30 19.92 -5.68 -2.75
N HIS A 31 19.34 -6.73 -2.15
CA HIS A 31 19.88 -8.08 -2.14
C HIS A 31 19.31 -8.99 -3.24
N ASN A 32 18.63 -8.43 -4.24
CA ASN A 32 18.01 -9.15 -5.36
C ASN A 32 16.91 -10.16 -4.95
N LEU A 33 16.31 -9.98 -3.78
CA LEU A 33 15.17 -10.77 -3.30
C LEU A 33 13.86 -10.14 -3.80
N TYR A 34 13.60 -10.21 -5.10
CA TYR A 34 12.54 -9.44 -5.77
C TYR A 34 11.13 -9.83 -5.34
N GLU A 35 10.86 -11.12 -5.13
CA GLU A 35 9.56 -11.59 -4.63
C GLU A 35 9.27 -11.04 -3.23
N ALA A 36 10.26 -11.10 -2.34
CA ALA A 36 10.15 -10.57 -0.98
C ALA A 36 10.02 -9.05 -1.00
N SER A 37 10.79 -8.36 -1.85
CA SER A 37 10.69 -6.92 -2.03
C SER A 37 9.29 -6.52 -2.44
N ALA A 38 8.75 -7.12 -3.50
CA ALA A 38 7.45 -6.78 -4.06
C ALA A 38 6.29 -7.10 -3.10
N LEU A 39 6.37 -8.23 -2.39
CA LEU A 39 5.37 -8.58 -1.36
C LEU A 39 5.37 -7.57 -0.21
N ASN A 40 6.55 -7.20 0.27
CA ASN A 40 6.70 -6.20 1.33
C ASN A 40 6.20 -4.81 0.87
N SER A 41 6.39 -4.44 -0.39
CA SER A 41 5.84 -3.20 -0.96
C SER A 41 4.32 -3.19 -0.92
N GLU A 42 3.67 -4.29 -1.35
CA GLU A 42 2.21 -4.40 -1.35
C GLU A 42 1.63 -4.32 0.06
N ILE A 43 2.21 -5.05 1.01
CA ILE A 43 1.78 -5.01 2.43
C ILE A 43 1.96 -3.61 3.01
N SER A 44 3.09 -2.96 2.72
CA SER A 44 3.35 -1.58 3.16
C SER A 44 2.28 -0.62 2.66
N ALA A 45 2.01 -0.62 1.35
CA ALA A 45 1.01 0.24 0.73
C ALA A 45 -0.38 -0.02 1.36
N GLN A 46 -0.74 -1.29 1.52
CA GLN A 46 -2.02 -1.67 2.08
C GLN A 46 -2.23 -1.16 3.51
N LEU A 47 -1.25 -1.39 4.39
CA LEU A 47 -1.32 -0.97 5.80
C LEU A 47 -1.40 0.55 5.94
N SER A 48 -0.65 1.29 5.10
CA SER A 48 -0.68 2.75 5.10
C SER A 48 -2.06 3.32 4.72
N LEU A 49 -2.79 2.63 3.83
CA LEU A 49 -4.13 3.03 3.41
C LEU A 49 -5.20 2.64 4.44
N ILE A 50 -5.12 1.43 5.00
CA ILE A 50 -6.04 0.98 6.07
C ILE A 50 -6.00 1.93 7.26
N PHE A 51 -4.79 2.38 7.66
CA PHE A 51 -4.61 3.42 8.68
C PHE A 51 -5.51 4.64 8.42
N LYS A 52 -5.61 5.12 7.18
CA LYS A 52 -6.42 6.29 6.83
C LYS A 52 -7.91 6.04 6.96
N LEU A 53 -8.37 4.82 6.65
CA LEU A 53 -9.79 4.53 6.63
C LEU A 53 -10.42 4.60 8.01
N GLY A 54 -9.64 4.42 9.08
CA GLY A 54 -10.19 4.60 10.42
C GLY A 54 -11.26 3.55 10.76
N ILE A 55 -11.21 2.37 10.14
CA ILE A 55 -12.22 1.30 10.28
C ILE A 55 -11.50 -0.03 10.29
N GLU A 56 -12.21 -1.07 10.74
CA GLU A 56 -11.78 -2.46 10.58
C GLU A 56 -11.44 -2.72 9.11
N PRO A 57 -10.28 -3.36 8.81
CA PRO A 57 -9.84 -3.55 7.43
C PRO A 57 -10.96 -4.18 6.59
N PRO A 58 -11.26 -3.66 5.40
CA PRO A 58 -12.19 -4.35 4.51
C PRO A 58 -11.67 -5.77 4.27
N ARG A 59 -12.59 -6.74 4.16
CA ARG A 59 -12.24 -8.14 3.85
C ARG A 59 -11.63 -8.28 2.45
N THR A 60 -11.85 -7.28 1.60
CA THR A 60 -11.24 -7.11 0.29
C THR A 60 -10.03 -6.20 0.42
N HIS A 61 -8.89 -6.72 -0.04
CA HIS A 61 -7.56 -6.25 0.33
C HIS A 61 -6.85 -5.49 -0.82
N GLY A 62 -7.57 -5.06 -1.85
CA GLY A 62 -6.99 -4.40 -3.03
C GLY A 62 -6.63 -2.93 -2.79
N ILE A 63 -5.42 -2.53 -3.18
CA ILE A 63 -4.89 -1.16 -3.06
C ILE A 63 -5.81 -0.12 -3.72
N ARG A 64 -6.30 -0.38 -4.94
CA ARG A 64 -7.19 0.51 -5.71
C ARG A 64 -8.56 0.65 -5.08
N GLU A 65 -9.07 -0.42 -4.46
CA GLU A 65 -10.32 -0.39 -3.71
C GLU A 65 -10.16 0.45 -2.44
N LEU A 66 -9.05 0.26 -1.71
CA LEU A 66 -8.70 1.08 -0.54
C LEU A 66 -8.58 2.57 -0.92
N LEU A 67 -7.89 2.90 -2.00
CA LEU A 67 -7.81 4.28 -2.51
C LEU A 67 -9.20 4.85 -2.84
N SER A 68 -10.07 4.05 -3.47
CA SER A 68 -11.44 4.44 -3.79
C SER A 68 -12.28 4.71 -2.54
N LEU A 69 -12.14 3.87 -1.50
CA LEU A 69 -12.82 4.04 -0.21
C LEU A 69 -12.32 5.30 0.51
N ILE A 70 -11.01 5.57 0.48
CA ILE A 70 -10.44 6.78 1.08
C ILE A 70 -10.93 8.02 0.33
N TYR A 71 -10.95 7.99 -1.01
CA TYR A 71 -11.49 9.09 -1.81
C TYR A 71 -12.97 9.33 -1.49
N ALA A 72 -13.79 8.28 -1.40
CA ALA A 72 -15.21 8.40 -1.04
C ALA A 72 -15.40 9.03 0.35
N LYS A 73 -14.48 8.77 1.28
CA LYS A 73 -14.54 9.32 2.65
C LYS A 73 -14.04 10.77 2.76
N LEU A 74 -13.02 11.15 1.98
CA LEU A 74 -12.32 12.43 2.13
C LEU A 74 -12.65 13.45 1.03
N GLY A 75 -13.03 12.99 -0.16
CA GLY A 75 -13.25 13.85 -1.34
C GLY A 75 -11.99 14.52 -1.90
N ASP A 76 -10.79 14.16 -1.43
CA ASP A 76 -9.54 14.81 -1.83
C ASP A 76 -9.10 14.39 -3.24
N LYS A 77 -9.07 15.34 -4.16
CA LYS A 77 -8.72 15.10 -5.58
C LYS A 77 -7.33 14.52 -5.77
N ARG A 78 -6.38 14.79 -4.85
CA ARG A 78 -5.03 14.21 -4.92
C ARG A 78 -5.08 12.68 -4.99
N ILE A 79 -6.05 12.05 -4.32
CA ILE A 79 -6.22 10.60 -4.35
C ILE A 79 -6.71 10.14 -5.73
N SER A 80 -7.71 10.84 -6.29
CA SER A 80 -8.26 10.48 -7.59
C SER A 80 -7.27 10.70 -8.73
N ASP A 81 -6.46 11.75 -8.64
CA ASP A 81 -5.45 12.10 -9.63
C ASP A 81 -4.29 11.09 -9.55
N PHE A 82 -3.79 10.82 -8.34
CA PHE A 82 -2.80 9.77 -8.09
C PHE A 82 -3.22 8.41 -8.65
N THR A 83 -4.47 8.01 -8.41
CA THR A 83 -5.01 6.72 -8.87
C THR A 83 -5.08 6.65 -10.40
N LYS A 84 -5.44 7.75 -11.07
CA LYS A 84 -5.51 7.81 -12.53
C LYS A 84 -4.13 7.77 -13.17
N GLU A 85 -3.20 8.57 -12.64
CA GLU A 85 -1.84 8.71 -13.17
C GLU A 85 -1.00 7.45 -12.97
N ASN A 86 -1.25 6.69 -11.89
CA ASN A 86 -0.48 5.49 -11.55
C ASN A 86 -1.24 4.18 -11.80
N ARG A 87 -2.30 4.20 -12.62
CA ARG A 87 -3.20 3.04 -12.82
C ARG A 87 -2.46 1.74 -13.14
N GLU A 88 -1.52 1.78 -14.07
CA GLU A 88 -0.75 0.59 -14.49
C GLU A 88 0.16 0.09 -13.37
N LYS A 89 0.87 1.00 -12.70
CA LYS A 89 1.73 0.68 -11.55
C LYS A 89 0.93 0.06 -10.40
N LEU A 90 -0.27 0.58 -10.12
CA LEU A 90 -1.16 0.06 -9.09
C LEU A 90 -1.65 -1.36 -9.42
N ILE A 91 -1.91 -1.66 -10.70
CA ILE A 91 -2.23 -3.02 -11.15
C ILE A 91 -1.05 -3.96 -10.88
N ILE A 92 0.17 -3.52 -11.20
CA ILE A 92 1.39 -4.30 -10.94
C ILE A 92 1.55 -4.55 -9.44
N LEU A 93 1.47 -3.50 -8.62
CA LEU A 93 1.59 -3.59 -7.15
C LEU A 93 0.57 -4.56 -6.53
N GLU A 94 -0.66 -4.61 -7.03
CA GLU A 94 -1.65 -5.58 -6.55
C GLU A 94 -1.35 -7.01 -7.01
N ASN A 95 -0.91 -7.17 -8.26
CA ASN A 95 -0.66 -8.48 -8.85
C ASN A 95 0.58 -9.18 -8.25
N VAL A 96 1.60 -8.41 -7.84
CA VAL A 96 2.83 -9.00 -7.27
C VAL A 96 2.56 -9.78 -5.99
N ARG A 97 1.51 -9.47 -5.23
CA ARG A 97 1.13 -10.26 -4.04
C ARG A 97 0.90 -11.72 -4.37
N GLY A 98 0.06 -11.99 -5.38
CA GLY A 98 -0.20 -13.35 -5.84
C GLY A 98 1.05 -14.00 -6.41
N LYS A 99 1.83 -13.28 -7.21
CA LYS A 99 3.07 -13.79 -7.79
C LYS A 99 4.10 -14.17 -6.73
N SER A 100 4.34 -13.32 -5.74
CA SER A 100 5.29 -13.58 -4.65
C SER A 100 4.86 -14.73 -3.74
N GLN A 101 3.54 -14.94 -3.57
CA GLN A 101 3.02 -16.01 -2.71
C GLN A 101 2.97 -17.38 -3.41
N TYR A 102 2.66 -17.40 -4.70
CA TYR A 102 2.42 -18.65 -5.44
C TYR A 102 3.50 -18.97 -6.49
N GLY A 103 4.42 -18.04 -6.77
CA GLY A 103 5.63 -18.26 -7.56
C GLY A 103 5.44 -18.38 -9.07
N LEU A 104 4.24 -18.16 -9.63
CA LEU A 104 3.96 -18.40 -11.04
C LEU A 104 3.03 -17.32 -11.66
N PRO A 105 3.51 -16.48 -12.60
CA PRO A 105 4.91 -16.31 -12.99
C PRO A 105 5.74 -15.65 -11.86
N PRO A 106 7.08 -15.80 -11.86
CA PRO A 106 7.93 -15.12 -10.89
C PRO A 106 7.86 -13.60 -11.05
N VAL A 107 8.22 -12.89 -9.99
CA VAL A 107 8.30 -11.42 -10.02
C VAL A 107 9.60 -11.02 -10.71
N SER A 108 9.50 -10.22 -11.76
CA SER A 108 10.69 -9.65 -12.40
C SER A 108 11.30 -8.52 -11.55
N ARG A 109 12.58 -8.21 -11.81
CA ARG A 109 13.24 -7.03 -11.19
C ARG A 109 12.43 -5.75 -11.41
N ASP A 110 11.97 -5.52 -12.64
CA ASP A 110 11.22 -4.31 -13.01
C ASP A 110 9.87 -4.24 -12.28
N GLU A 111 9.17 -5.37 -12.13
CA GLU A 111 7.93 -5.41 -11.34
C GLU A 111 8.18 -5.14 -9.85
N ALA A 112 9.27 -5.66 -9.29
CA ALA A 112 9.65 -5.35 -7.91
C ALA A 112 10.03 -3.87 -7.73
N GLU A 113 10.72 -3.27 -8.70
CA GLU A 113 11.09 -1.85 -8.69
C GLU A 113 9.85 -0.94 -8.79
N ILE A 114 8.91 -1.30 -9.67
CA ILE A 114 7.61 -0.63 -9.78
C ILE A 114 6.82 -0.79 -8.48
N ALA A 115 6.78 -1.98 -7.89
CA ALA A 115 6.07 -2.20 -6.63
C ALA A 115 6.65 -1.34 -5.49
N LEU A 116 7.99 -1.35 -5.33
CA LEU A 116 8.69 -0.58 -4.30
C LEU A 116 8.47 0.92 -4.47
N SER A 117 8.70 1.46 -5.67
CA SER A 117 8.51 2.89 -5.94
C SER A 117 7.04 3.32 -5.74
N THR A 118 6.08 2.50 -6.17
CA THR A 118 4.65 2.80 -6.00
C THR A 118 4.24 2.79 -4.54
N ALA A 119 4.76 1.86 -3.73
CA ALA A 119 4.50 1.84 -2.29
C ALA A 119 5.08 3.08 -1.58
N GLN A 120 6.27 3.54 -1.99
CA GLN A 120 6.86 4.80 -1.50
C GLN A 120 5.98 6.01 -1.86
N GLU A 121 5.47 6.07 -3.08
CA GLU A 121 4.57 7.14 -3.53
C GLU A 121 3.23 7.13 -2.76
N ILE A 122 2.65 5.95 -2.52
CA ILE A 122 1.42 5.80 -1.71
C ILE A 122 1.66 6.29 -0.28
N LEU A 123 2.78 5.90 0.35
CA LEU A 123 3.08 6.33 1.71
C LEU A 123 3.21 7.86 1.79
N LYS A 124 3.90 8.49 0.83
CA LYS A 124 4.00 9.95 0.74
C LYS A 124 2.64 10.62 0.54
N LEU A 125 1.78 10.05 -0.30
CA LEU A 125 0.40 10.53 -0.46
C LEU A 125 -0.32 10.48 0.88
N VAL A 126 -0.29 9.34 1.59
CA VAL A 126 -0.92 9.17 2.90
C VAL A 126 -0.40 10.18 3.92
N GLU A 127 0.91 10.37 4.02
CA GLU A 127 1.52 11.37 4.93
C GLU A 127 1.05 12.80 4.60
N SER A 128 1.03 13.16 3.30
CA SER A 128 0.56 14.47 2.83
C SER A 128 -0.94 14.73 3.05
N LEU A 129 -1.76 13.67 3.20
CA LEU A 129 -3.18 13.76 3.52
C LEU A 129 -3.44 13.99 5.03
N TRP A 130 -2.41 13.91 5.87
CA TRP A 130 -2.52 14.08 7.33
C TRP A 130 -1.66 15.21 7.90
N ASN A 131 -0.82 15.87 7.10
CA ASN A 131 0.25 16.75 7.60
C ASN A 131 1.17 16.03 8.62
N LEU A 132 1.48 14.76 8.34
CA LEU A 132 2.44 13.96 9.13
C LEU A 132 3.87 14.13 8.61
#